data_AF-A0A1H0XD53-F1
#
_entry.id   AF-A0A1H0XD53-F1
#
_cell.length_a   1.000
_cell.length_b   1.000
_cell.length_c   1.000
_cell.angle_alpha   90.00
_cell.angle_beta   90.00
_cell.angle_gamma   90.00
#
_symmetry.space_group_name_H-M   'P 1'
#
loop_
_entity.id
_entity.type
_entity.pdbx_description
1 polymer ?
#
loop_
_entity_poly.entity_id
_entity_poly.type
_entity_poly.pdbx_seq_one_letter_code
_entity_poly.pdbx_strand_id
1 'polypeptide(L)'
;MNNEFVFEKVVLIKPYVFIIIGLLIVGPVIIGIATVFTQLGIAGGKLIGLVVGFGLMLFIFSRLSKRVVISFSNDHIDFKVNDKLYHYLKTDLEGFYSFNYLQTKNCTVSMSFHFRDGKKMDLSNYNFDSGKFDPAKHEILVSFLKASEQELNFKPLTTNKSRSIGKIGDVWFSRG
;
A
#
# COMPACT_ATOMS: atom_id res chain seq x y z
N MET A 1 -25.22 -10.54 1.12
CA MET A 1 -24.78 -9.65 0.04
C MET A 1 -23.30 -9.91 -0.14
N ASN A 2 -22.83 -10.27 -1.35
CA ASN A 2 -21.40 -10.37 -1.60
C ASN A 2 -20.85 -8.95 -1.66
N ASN A 3 -20.22 -8.50 -0.59
CA ASN A 3 -19.55 -7.21 -0.56
C ASN A 3 -18.23 -7.36 -1.35
N GLU A 4 -18.20 -6.81 -2.56
CA GLU A 4 -17.03 -6.78 -3.42
C GLU A 4 -16.38 -5.39 -3.37
N PHE A 5 -15.08 -5.34 -3.08
CA PHE A 5 -14.30 -4.13 -2.93
C PHE A 5 -13.19 -4.09 -3.97
N VAL A 6 -13.22 -3.07 -4.84
CA VAL A 6 -12.28 -2.95 -5.95
C VAL A 6 -11.24 -1.87 -5.64
N PHE A 7 -9.98 -2.28 -5.51
CA PHE A 7 -8.85 -1.40 -5.32
C PHE A 7 -8.00 -1.34 -6.59
N GLU A 8 -8.05 -0.20 -7.27
CA GLU A 8 -7.21 0.04 -8.45
C GLU A 8 -5.80 0.48 -8.04
N LYS A 9 -4.80 0.04 -8.82
CA LYS A 9 -3.41 0.50 -8.71
C LYS A 9 -2.81 0.37 -7.31
N VAL A 10 -2.84 -0.85 -6.77
CA VAL A 10 -2.24 -1.22 -5.48
C VAL A 10 -0.86 -1.79 -5.70
N VAL A 11 0.13 -1.28 -4.97
CA VAL A 11 1.49 -1.82 -5.01
C VAL A 11 1.66 -2.86 -3.91
N LEU A 12 1.78 -4.14 -4.29
CA LEU A 12 1.89 -5.28 -3.37
C LEU A 12 3.34 -5.74 -3.13
N ILE A 13 4.34 -4.92 -3.49
CA ILE A 13 5.75 -5.28 -3.34
C ILE A 13 6.23 -4.97 -1.92
N LYS A 14 7.15 -5.79 -1.39
CA LYS A 14 7.67 -5.59 -0.03
C LYS A 14 8.50 -4.31 0.07
N PRO A 15 8.51 -3.61 1.22
CA PRO A 15 9.24 -2.35 1.40
C PRO A 15 10.72 -2.38 0.98
N TYR A 16 11.44 -3.47 1.22
CA TYR A 16 12.85 -3.58 0.81
C TYR A 16 13.05 -3.61 -0.71
N VAL A 17 12.05 -4.05 -1.49
CA VAL A 17 12.12 -4.07 -2.96
C VAL A 17 12.20 -2.64 -3.50
N PHE A 18 11.56 -1.68 -2.82
CA PHE A 18 11.68 -0.25 -3.14
C PHE A 18 13.12 0.24 -2.97
N ILE A 19 13.78 -0.18 -1.89
CA ILE A 19 15.18 0.16 -1.62
C ILE A 19 16.09 -0.42 -2.72
N ILE A 20 15.85 -1.67 -3.10
CA ILE A 20 16.62 -2.34 -4.17
C ILE A 20 16.43 -1.61 -5.52
N ILE A 21 15.18 -1.28 -5.91
CA ILE A 21 14.90 -0.53 -7.15
C ILE A 21 15.58 0.84 -7.10
N GLY A 22 15.48 1.53 -5.97
CA GLY A 22 16.10 2.84 -5.75
C GLY A 22 17.62 2.78 -5.92
N LEU A 23 18.28 1.81 -5.31
CA LEU A 23 19.74 1.69 -5.31
C LEU A 23 20.31 1.12 -6.61
N LEU A 24 19.66 0.13 -7.23
CA LEU A 24 20.23 -0.61 -8.35
C LEU A 24 19.74 -0.13 -9.72
N ILE A 25 18.61 0.59 -9.79
CA ILE A 25 18.04 1.04 -11.05
C ILE A 25 18.04 2.57 -11.10
N VAL A 26 17.38 3.21 -10.13
CA VAL A 26 17.18 4.67 -10.17
C VAL A 26 18.48 5.43 -9.84
N GLY A 27 19.21 4.99 -8.83
CA GLY A 27 20.48 5.60 -8.40
C GLY A 27 21.53 5.70 -9.51
N PRO A 28 21.85 4.59 -10.21
CA PRO A 28 22.80 4.61 -11.32
C PRO A 28 22.39 5.56 -12.46
N VAL A 29 21.09 5.66 -12.75
CA VAL A 29 20.57 6.59 -13.76
C VAL A 29 20.79 8.05 -13.32
N ILE A 30 20.47 8.38 -12.07
CA ILE A 30 20.71 9.73 -11.51
C ILE A 30 22.20 10.08 -11.60
N ILE A 31 23.07 9.17 -11.15
CA ILE A 31 24.52 9.38 -11.14
C ILE A 31 25.04 9.54 -12.58
N GLY A 32 24.65 8.66 -13.50
CA GLY A 32 25.07 8.72 -14.90
C GLY A 32 24.70 10.03 -15.56
N ILE A 33 23.44 10.48 -15.41
CA ILE A 33 22.97 11.77 -15.93
C ILE A 33 23.76 12.91 -15.29
N ALA A 34 23.92 12.91 -13.97
CA ALA A 34 24.67 13.96 -13.28
C ALA A 34 26.11 14.04 -13.79
N THR A 35 26.79 12.90 -13.97
CA THR A 35 28.18 12.84 -14.46
C THR A 35 28.29 13.35 -15.89
N VAL A 36 27.44 12.90 -16.81
CA VAL A 36 27.45 13.34 -18.22
C VAL A 36 27.23 14.85 -18.32
N PHE A 37 26.23 15.38 -17.62
CA PHE A 37 25.94 16.82 -17.67
C PHE A 37 27.05 17.65 -17.04
N THR A 38 27.68 17.15 -15.98
CA THR A 38 28.85 17.80 -15.37
C THR A 38 30.03 17.83 -16.35
N GLN A 39 30.29 16.73 -17.07
CA GLN A 39 31.35 16.66 -18.09
C GLN A 39 31.09 17.61 -19.27
N LEU A 40 29.83 17.83 -19.62
CA LEU A 40 29.41 18.77 -20.68
C LEU A 40 29.35 20.23 -20.21
N GLY A 41 29.70 20.53 -18.97
CA GLY A 41 29.65 21.90 -18.42
C GLY A 41 28.22 22.43 -18.22
N ILE A 42 27.20 21.58 -18.26
CA ILE A 42 25.81 21.98 -18.12
C ILE A 42 25.48 22.17 -16.62
N ALA A 43 25.20 23.42 -16.26
CA ALA A 43 24.74 23.74 -14.91
C ALA A 43 23.41 23.04 -14.61
N GLY A 44 23.29 22.47 -13.40
CA GLY A 44 22.05 21.82 -12.95
C GLY A 44 21.90 20.34 -13.34
N GLY A 45 22.92 19.71 -13.93
CA GLY A 45 22.90 18.27 -14.27
C GLY A 45 22.45 17.34 -13.13
N LYS A 46 22.81 17.66 -11.88
CA LYS A 46 22.36 16.92 -10.68
C LYS A 46 20.85 17.02 -10.46
N LEU A 47 20.26 18.20 -10.66
CA LEU A 47 18.81 18.41 -10.53
C LEU A 47 18.05 17.69 -11.65
N ILE A 48 18.56 17.73 -12.87
CA ILE A 48 18.00 16.99 -14.01
C ILE A 48 18.02 15.49 -13.72
N GLY A 49 19.15 14.97 -13.23
CA GLY A 49 19.27 13.58 -12.80
C GLY A 49 18.20 13.20 -11.77
N LEU A 50 18.01 14.02 -10.73
CA LEU A 50 16.98 13.79 -9.71
C LEU A 50 15.55 13.78 -10.28
N VAL A 51 15.22 14.72 -11.17
CA VAL A 51 13.88 14.78 -11.80
C VAL A 51 13.63 13.55 -12.66
N VAL A 52 14.60 13.14 -13.48
CA VAL A 52 14.51 11.93 -14.30
C VAL A 52 14.41 10.68 -13.42
N GLY A 53 15.23 10.59 -12.38
CA GLY A 53 15.18 9.48 -11.43
C GLY A 53 13.84 9.37 -10.72
N PHE A 54 13.27 10.49 -10.27
CA PHE A 54 11.94 10.52 -9.67
C PHE A 54 10.86 10.09 -10.67
N GLY A 55 10.90 10.60 -11.90
CA GLY A 55 9.98 10.19 -12.96
C GLY A 55 10.06 8.69 -13.30
N LEU A 56 11.29 8.15 -13.37
CA LEU A 56 11.53 6.72 -13.58
C LEU A 56 10.96 5.88 -12.42
N MET A 57 11.11 6.35 -11.19
CA MET A 57 10.60 5.68 -10.01
C MET A 57 9.07 5.62 -10.02
N LEU A 58 8.39 6.73 -10.33
CA LEU A 58 6.94 6.76 -10.53
C LEU A 58 6.48 5.84 -11.67
N PHE A 59 7.22 5.83 -12.80
CA PHE A 59 6.93 4.95 -13.93
C PHE A 59 7.04 3.47 -13.57
N ILE A 60 8.08 3.08 -12.83
CA ILE A 60 8.23 1.69 -12.37
C ILE A 60 7.07 1.31 -11.45
N PHE A 61 6.67 2.19 -10.53
CA PHE A 61 5.59 1.88 -9.60
C PHE A 61 4.22 1.79 -10.25
N SER A 62 3.92 2.64 -11.23
CA SER A 62 2.65 2.52 -11.97
C SER A 62 2.56 1.16 -12.69
N ARG A 63 3.69 0.64 -13.20
CA ARG A 63 3.77 -0.69 -13.84
C ARG A 63 3.70 -1.86 -12.86
N LEU A 64 4.18 -1.69 -11.63
CA LEU A 64 4.09 -2.70 -10.58
C LEU A 64 2.75 -2.68 -9.84
N SER A 65 1.96 -1.62 -10.05
CA SER A 65 0.63 -1.51 -9.48
C SER A 65 -0.30 -2.59 -10.06
N LYS A 66 -1.15 -3.14 -9.20
CA LYS A 66 -2.07 -4.22 -9.53
C LYS A 66 -3.49 -3.82 -9.18
N ARG A 67 -4.43 -4.36 -9.93
CA ARG A 67 -5.85 -4.33 -9.55
C ARG A 67 -6.09 -5.41 -8.52
N VAL A 68 -6.71 -5.05 -7.41
CA VAL A 68 -7.08 -5.99 -6.34
C VAL A 68 -8.58 -5.91 -6.16
N VAL A 69 -9.26 -7.03 -6.24
CA VAL A 69 -10.65 -7.16 -5.85
C VAL A 69 -10.71 -8.05 -4.62
N ILE A 70 -11.43 -7.61 -3.59
CA ILE A 70 -11.63 -8.38 -2.37
C ILE A 70 -13.12 -8.64 -2.21
N SER A 71 -13.51 -9.90 -2.05
CA SER A 71 -14.89 -10.27 -1.78
C SER A 71 -15.00 -11.18 -0.58
N PHE A 72 -16.03 -10.94 0.23
CA PHE A 72 -16.40 -11.84 1.32
C PHE A 72 -17.47 -12.81 0.82
N SER A 73 -17.25 -14.10 1.04
CA SER A 73 -18.25 -15.15 0.96
C SER A 73 -18.55 -15.70 2.37
N ASN A 74 -19.31 -16.78 2.52
CA ASN A 74 -19.70 -17.30 3.85
C ASN A 74 -18.50 -17.50 4.79
N ASP A 75 -17.61 -18.44 4.45
CA ASP A 75 -16.45 -18.79 5.29
C ASP A 75 -15.11 -18.30 4.73
N HIS A 76 -15.11 -17.69 3.54
CA HIS A 76 -13.89 -17.30 2.82
C HIS A 76 -13.82 -15.80 2.56
N ILE A 77 -12.58 -15.34 2.41
CA ILE A 77 -12.23 -14.05 1.86
C ILE A 77 -11.39 -14.31 0.60
N ASP A 78 -11.86 -13.77 -0.52
CA ASP A 78 -11.27 -13.98 -1.83
C ASP A 78 -10.55 -12.72 -2.26
N PHE A 79 -9.29 -12.88 -2.68
CA PHE A 79 -8.47 -11.81 -3.22
C PHE A 79 -8.19 -12.12 -4.69
N LYS A 80 -8.74 -11.34 -5.59
CA LYS A 80 -8.38 -11.38 -7.01
C LYS A 80 -7.36 -10.29 -7.29
N VAL A 81 -6.10 -10.69 -7.50
CA VAL A 81 -5.00 -9.80 -7.85
C VAL A 81 -4.74 -9.92 -9.35
N ASN A 82 -5.10 -8.89 -10.10
CA ASN A 82 -5.25 -8.91 -11.56
C ASN A 82 -6.17 -10.10 -11.97
N ASP A 83 -5.62 -11.12 -12.62
CA ASP A 83 -6.36 -12.31 -13.06
C ASP A 83 -6.15 -13.53 -12.15
N LYS A 84 -5.34 -13.40 -11.09
CA LYS A 84 -5.08 -14.50 -10.14
C LYS A 84 -6.00 -14.40 -8.94
N LEU A 85 -6.75 -15.46 -8.69
CA LEU A 85 -7.65 -15.58 -7.54
C LEU A 85 -6.95 -16.34 -6.41
N TYR A 86 -7.04 -15.79 -5.20
CA TYR A 86 -6.54 -16.38 -3.96
C TYR A 86 -7.69 -16.53 -2.99
N HIS A 87 -7.92 -17.74 -2.52
CA HIS A 87 -8.97 -18.06 -1.55
C HIS A 87 -8.34 -18.29 -0.18
N TYR A 88 -8.83 -17.60 0.84
CA TYR A 88 -8.42 -17.79 2.22
C TYR A 88 -9.63 -18.02 3.10
N LEU A 89 -9.51 -18.87 4.10
CA LEU A 89 -10.54 -18.94 5.13
C LEU A 89 -10.53 -17.62 5.91
N LYS A 90 -11.71 -17.12 6.29
CA LYS A 90 -11.83 -15.95 7.17
C LYS A 90 -11.02 -16.13 8.46
N THR A 91 -10.84 -17.37 8.92
CA THR A 91 -10.04 -17.75 10.09
C THR A 91 -8.54 -17.65 9.93
N ASP A 92 -8.05 -17.62 8.69
CA ASP A 92 -6.62 -17.47 8.43
C ASP A 92 -6.17 -16.02 8.52
N LEU A 93 -7.13 -15.08 8.54
CA LEU A 93 -6.84 -13.67 8.74
C LEU A 93 -6.69 -13.37 10.24
N GLU A 94 -5.48 -12.98 10.64
CA GLU A 94 -5.15 -12.69 12.04
C GLU A 94 -5.61 -11.28 12.45
N GLY A 95 -5.55 -10.35 11.50
CA GLY A 95 -5.91 -8.96 11.74
C GLY A 95 -5.33 -8.03 10.68
N PHE A 96 -5.58 -6.74 10.87
CA PHE A 96 -4.93 -5.71 10.09
C PHE A 96 -4.65 -4.44 10.90
N TYR A 97 -3.61 -3.71 10.49
CA TYR A 97 -3.38 -2.35 10.97
C TYR A 97 -4.18 -1.37 10.13
N SER A 98 -4.83 -0.38 10.74
CA SER A 98 -5.41 0.78 10.06
C SER A 98 -4.72 2.05 10.54
N PHE A 99 -4.22 2.87 9.62
CA PHE A 99 -3.55 4.15 9.93
C PHE A 99 -4.48 5.35 9.73
N ASN A 100 -4.49 6.28 10.69
CA ASN A 100 -5.23 7.55 10.63
C ASN A 100 -6.75 7.45 10.40
N TYR A 101 -7.37 6.39 10.91
CA TYR A 101 -8.78 6.05 10.69
C TYR A 101 -9.79 7.07 11.24
N LEU A 102 -9.40 7.92 12.19
CA LEU A 102 -10.36 8.75 12.95
C LEU A 102 -10.08 10.26 12.92
N GLN A 103 -9.02 10.72 12.26
CA GLN A 103 -8.57 12.10 12.45
C GLN A 103 -9.02 13.09 11.38
N THR A 104 -9.37 12.71 10.14
CA THR A 104 -9.93 13.65 9.14
C THR A 104 -10.31 12.98 7.81
N LYS A 105 -11.23 13.60 7.04
CA LYS A 105 -11.65 13.19 5.67
C LYS A 105 -10.52 13.11 4.62
N ASN A 106 -9.32 13.59 4.95
CA ASN A 106 -8.18 13.72 4.02
C ASN A 106 -6.96 12.87 4.43
N CYS A 107 -7.13 11.93 5.36
CA CYS A 107 -6.01 11.12 5.84
C CYS A 107 -5.69 9.95 4.88
N THR A 108 -4.40 9.67 4.73
CA THR A 108 -3.95 8.44 4.08
C THR A 108 -4.29 7.27 5.00
N VAL A 109 -5.17 6.38 4.54
CA VAL A 109 -5.55 5.15 5.20
C VAL A 109 -4.77 4.02 4.54
N SER A 110 -4.03 3.27 5.35
CA SER A 110 -3.33 2.06 4.92
C SER A 110 -3.81 0.89 5.76
N MET A 111 -4.02 -0.25 5.10
CA MET A 111 -4.38 -1.52 5.71
C MET A 111 -3.33 -2.59 5.42
N SER A 112 -2.79 -3.21 6.45
CA SER A 112 -1.85 -4.33 6.31
C SER A 112 -2.50 -5.60 6.82
N PHE A 113 -2.93 -6.50 5.94
CA PHE A 113 -3.48 -7.81 6.30
C PHE A 113 -2.37 -8.77 6.69
N HIS A 114 -2.59 -9.49 7.78
CA HIS A 114 -1.71 -10.56 8.23
C HIS A 114 -2.45 -11.88 8.16
N PHE A 115 -1.92 -12.82 7.39
CA PHE A 115 -2.41 -14.18 7.29
C PHE A 115 -1.58 -15.11 8.18
N ARG A 116 -2.18 -16.18 8.69
CA ARG A 116 -1.56 -17.18 9.57
C ARG A 116 -0.33 -17.85 8.95
N ASP A 117 -0.27 -17.93 7.61
CA ASP A 117 0.88 -18.45 6.87
C ASP A 117 2.05 -17.45 6.74
N GLY A 118 1.97 -16.30 7.43
CA GLY A 118 2.97 -15.25 7.43
C GLY A 118 2.91 -14.35 6.20
N LYS A 119 1.97 -14.55 5.28
CA LYS A 119 1.75 -13.63 4.15
C LYS A 119 1.21 -12.30 4.65
N LYS A 120 1.59 -11.24 3.94
CA LYS A 120 1.12 -9.89 4.20
C LYS A 120 0.64 -9.23 2.92
N MET A 121 -0.40 -8.42 3.06
CA MET A 121 -0.96 -7.66 1.95
C MET A 121 -1.23 -6.23 2.42
N ASP A 122 -0.59 -5.27 1.75
CA ASP A 122 -0.73 -3.86 2.08
C ASP A 122 -1.64 -3.18 1.05
N LEU A 123 -2.71 -2.55 1.53
CA LEU A 123 -3.59 -1.67 0.76
C LEU A 123 -3.41 -0.24 1.26
N SER A 124 -3.44 0.75 0.38
CA SER A 124 -3.51 2.15 0.80
C SER A 124 -4.34 2.98 -0.18
N ASN A 125 -4.89 4.09 0.29
CA ASN A 125 -5.58 5.08 -0.56
C ASN A 125 -4.60 6.05 -1.24
N TYR A 126 -3.30 5.79 -1.20
CA TYR A 126 -2.32 6.59 -1.91
C TYR A 126 -2.43 6.30 -3.42
N ASN A 127 -2.62 7.34 -4.22
CA ASN A 127 -2.57 7.23 -5.66
C ASN A 127 -1.14 7.54 -6.13
N PHE A 128 -0.39 6.50 -6.47
CA PHE A 128 0.99 6.63 -6.91
C PHE A 128 1.16 7.41 -8.21
N ASP A 129 0.14 7.46 -9.07
CA ASP A 129 0.23 8.18 -10.35
C ASP A 129 0.07 9.69 -10.18
N SER A 130 -0.81 10.11 -9.27
CA SER A 130 -1.08 11.53 -9.02
C SER A 130 -0.31 12.09 -7.84
N GLY A 131 0.30 11.24 -7.01
CA GLY A 131 0.94 11.61 -5.75
C GLY A 131 -0.02 12.23 -4.74
N LYS A 132 -1.34 12.09 -4.96
CA LYS A 132 -2.40 12.79 -4.22
C LYS A 132 -3.34 11.80 -3.52
N PHE A 133 -4.03 12.34 -2.53
CA PHE A 133 -5.17 11.70 -1.89
C PHE A 133 -6.25 11.37 -2.94
N ASP A 134 -6.77 10.15 -2.89
CA ASP A 134 -7.84 9.66 -3.75
C ASP A 134 -9.12 9.44 -2.91
N PRO A 135 -10.12 10.35 -3.01
CA PRO A 135 -11.35 10.27 -2.22
C PRO A 135 -12.14 8.99 -2.50
N ALA A 136 -12.15 8.51 -3.74
CA ALA A 136 -12.88 7.30 -4.10
C ALA A 136 -12.25 6.06 -3.46
N LYS A 137 -10.91 5.94 -3.49
CA LYS A 137 -10.21 4.86 -2.76
C LYS A 137 -10.41 4.94 -1.26
N HIS A 138 -10.50 6.15 -0.70
CA HIS A 138 -10.79 6.35 0.72
C HIS A 138 -12.16 5.78 1.11
N GLU A 139 -13.21 6.07 0.34
CA GLU A 139 -14.56 5.52 0.59
C GLU A 139 -14.59 3.99 0.49
N ILE A 140 -13.87 3.41 -0.46
CA ILE A 140 -13.76 1.95 -0.62
C ILE A 140 -13.04 1.34 0.58
N LEU A 141 -11.93 1.92 1.05
CA LEU A 141 -11.23 1.45 2.25
C LEU A 141 -12.10 1.55 3.51
N VAL A 142 -12.84 2.65 3.68
CA VAL A 142 -13.75 2.81 4.83
C VAL A 142 -14.89 1.79 4.78
N SER A 143 -15.45 1.54 3.60
CA SER A 143 -16.50 0.53 3.42
C SER A 143 -15.97 -0.88 3.66
N PHE A 144 -14.76 -1.16 3.16
CA PHE A 144 -14.07 -2.42 3.40
C PHE A 144 -13.77 -2.63 4.89
N LEU A 145 -13.39 -1.57 5.62
CA LEU A 145 -13.15 -1.64 7.06
C LEU A 145 -14.40 -2.06 7.82
N LYS A 146 -15.52 -1.37 7.58
CA LYS A 146 -16.81 -1.67 8.21
C LYS A 146 -17.27 -3.09 7.89
N ALA A 147 -17.11 -3.52 6.64
CA ALA A 147 -17.41 -4.90 6.26
C ALA A 147 -16.50 -5.89 6.97
N SER A 148 -15.21 -5.59 7.13
CA SER A 148 -14.28 -6.45 7.86
C SER A 148 -14.63 -6.59 9.34
N GLU A 149 -15.05 -5.50 10.00
CA GLU A 149 -15.54 -5.56 11.39
C GLU A 149 -16.75 -6.49 11.51
N GLN A 150 -17.68 -6.44 10.57
CA GLN A 150 -18.91 -7.26 10.56
C GLN A 150 -18.64 -8.73 10.17
N GLU A 151 -17.96 -8.96 9.05
CA GLU A 151 -17.77 -10.27 8.44
C GLU A 151 -16.73 -11.13 9.17
N LEU A 152 -15.75 -10.50 9.82
CA LEU A 152 -14.65 -11.19 10.49
C LEU A 152 -14.76 -11.12 12.02
N ASN A 153 -15.77 -10.39 12.52
CA ASN A 153 -15.96 -10.06 13.93
C ASN A 153 -14.70 -9.41 14.54
N PHE A 154 -14.00 -8.61 13.74
CA PHE A 154 -12.82 -7.89 14.17
C PHE A 154 -13.22 -6.64 14.95
N LYS A 155 -12.48 -6.36 16.02
CA LYS A 155 -12.68 -5.16 16.84
C LYS A 155 -11.37 -4.41 16.95
N PRO A 156 -11.42 -3.07 17.08
CA PRO A 156 -10.23 -2.29 17.37
C PRO A 156 -9.69 -2.70 18.74
N LEU A 157 -8.50 -3.31 18.77
CA LEU A 157 -7.76 -3.51 20.00
C LEU A 157 -6.92 -2.26 20.24
N THR A 158 -7.36 -1.45 21.20
CA THR A 158 -6.60 -0.28 21.63
C THR A 158 -5.36 -0.72 22.42
N THR A 159 -4.21 -0.35 21.88
CA THR A 159 -2.88 -0.22 22.51
C THR A 159 -1.94 -1.42 22.56
N ASN A 160 -0.72 -1.20 22.04
CA ASN A 160 0.48 -1.85 22.57
C ASN A 160 1.65 -0.85 22.50
N LYS A 161 1.95 -0.20 23.64
CA LYS A 161 3.05 0.78 23.80
C LYS A 161 4.42 0.22 23.39
N SER A 162 4.59 -1.11 23.37
CA SER A 162 5.85 -1.77 23.01
C SER A 162 6.10 -1.87 21.51
N ARG A 163 5.06 -1.74 20.66
CA ARG A 163 5.19 -1.74 19.19
C ARG A 163 5.07 -0.33 18.59
N SER A 164 4.89 0.69 19.43
CA SER A 164 4.54 2.06 19.03
C SER A 164 5.69 3.06 19.13
N ILE A 165 6.95 2.62 19.15
CA ILE A 165 8.08 3.55 19.03
C ILE A 165 8.08 4.09 17.59
N GLY A 166 7.29 5.16 17.36
CA GLY A 166 7.19 5.90 16.10
C GLY A 166 5.80 5.98 15.44
N LYS A 167 4.73 5.41 16.02
CA LYS A 167 3.44 5.27 15.32
C LYS A 167 2.24 5.94 16.01
N ILE A 168 2.14 7.26 15.87
CA ILE A 168 0.92 8.00 16.18
C ILE A 168 -0.10 7.66 15.07
N GLY A 169 -1.22 6.99 15.42
CA GLY A 169 -2.34 6.78 14.48
C GLY A 169 -2.58 5.33 13.99
N ASP A 170 -1.76 4.35 14.39
CA ASP A 170 -1.98 2.92 14.09
C ASP A 170 -3.01 2.30 15.06
N VAL A 171 -4.08 1.70 14.52
CA VAL A 171 -5.04 0.88 15.28
C VAL A 171 -5.01 -0.55 14.72
N TRP A 172 -4.83 -1.54 15.60
CA TRP A 172 -4.88 -2.96 15.23
C TRP A 172 -6.31 -3.50 15.37
N PHE A 173 -6.77 -4.20 14.36
CA PHE A 173 -8.07 -4.88 14.32
C PHE A 173 -7.84 -6.39 14.27
N SER A 174 -8.44 -7.13 15.19
CA SER A 174 -8.45 -8.60 15.18
C SER A 174 -9.69 -9.14 15.88
N ARG A 175 -9.87 -10.46 15.87
CA ARG A 175 -10.89 -11.12 16.70
C ARG A 175 -10.63 -10.82 18.16
N GLY A 176 -11.69 -10.39 18.84
CA GLY A 176 -11.73 -10.28 20.30
C GLY A 176 -11.94 -11.63 20.97
#